data_AF-A0A4Y1Z6D2-F1
#
_entry.id   AF-A0A4Y1Z6D2-F1
#
_cell.length_a   1.000
_cell.length_b   1.000
_cell.length_c   1.000
_cell.angle_alpha   90.00
_cell.angle_beta   90.00
_cell.angle_gamma   90.00
#
_symmetry.space_group_name_H-M   'P 1'
#
loop_
_entity.id
_entity.type
_entity.pdbx_description
1 polymer ?
#
loop_
_entity_poly.entity_id
_entity_poly.type
_entity_poly.pdbx_seq_one_letter_code
_entity_poly.pdbx_strand_id
1 'polypeptide(L)'
;MAHRISVVTGQSGVGKSTLLNHLNSSLSIETQSISQALGRGKHTTRHTELIPIVEDGYIADTPGFSALEIPEIVSVDLENCFPEFSAYRDGCRFRGCTHLAEPNCRVKEAVSAGEIDQKRYAHYSLFFQELKERERKKYQ
;
A
#
# COMPACT_ATOMS: atom_id res chain seq x y z
N MET A 1 -4.63 -16.68 12.82
CA MET A 1 -3.67 -17.15 11.80
C MET A 1 -3.84 -18.63 11.49
N ALA A 2 -4.46 -19.43 12.37
CA ALA A 2 -4.88 -20.79 12.05
C ALA A 2 -5.67 -20.83 10.73
N HIS A 3 -5.38 -21.85 9.91
CA HIS A 3 -6.01 -22.10 8.62
C HIS A 3 -5.97 -20.93 7.62
N ARG A 4 -4.97 -20.04 7.71
CA ARG A 4 -4.80 -18.91 6.78
C ARG A 4 -3.37 -18.82 6.25
N ILE A 5 -3.24 -18.34 5.02
CA ILE A 5 -1.95 -17.89 4.46
C ILE A 5 -1.90 -16.37 4.60
N SER A 6 -0.85 -15.86 5.24
CA SER A 6 -0.62 -14.42 5.44
C SER A 6 0.69 -14.00 4.78
N VAL A 7 0.80 -12.74 4.36
CA VAL A 7 2.04 -12.17 3.80
C VAL A 7 2.52 -11.03 4.70
N VAL A 8 3.82 -10.97 4.95
CA VAL A 8 4.45 -9.78 5.56
C VAL A 8 5.05 -8.94 4.44
N THR A 9 4.53 -7.73 4.26
CA THR A 9 4.97 -6.80 3.21
C THR A 9 5.43 -5.46 3.81
N GLY A 10 6.27 -4.73 3.08
CA GLY A 10 6.86 -3.47 3.50
C GLY A 10 8.24 -3.25 2.90
N GLN A 11 8.73 -2.01 3.00
CA GLN A 11 10.01 -1.64 2.39
C GLN A 11 11.19 -2.50 2.89
N SER A 12 12.27 -2.57 2.11
CA SER A 12 13.50 -3.23 2.57
C SER A 12 14.04 -2.56 3.84
N GLY A 13 14.37 -3.35 4.87
CA GLY A 13 14.92 -2.85 6.13
C GLY A 13 13.92 -2.42 7.21
N VAL A 14 12.60 -2.52 6.98
CA VAL A 14 11.57 -2.14 7.99
C VAL A 14 11.41 -3.13 9.15
N GLY A 15 12.15 -4.24 9.17
CA GLY A 15 12.09 -5.24 10.26
C GLY A 15 11.19 -6.47 10.01
N LYS A 16 10.82 -6.77 8.76
CA LYS A 16 10.00 -7.95 8.42
C LYS A 16 10.60 -9.28 8.93
N SER A 17 11.87 -9.53 8.66
CA SER A 17 12.57 -10.75 9.11
C SER A 17 12.70 -10.81 10.64
N THR A 18 12.89 -9.66 11.29
CA THR A 18 12.88 -9.55 12.76
C THR A 18 11.52 -9.94 13.34
N LEU A 19 10.42 -9.46 12.74
CA LEU A 19 9.07 -9.83 13.13
C LEU A 19 8.83 -11.35 12.98
N LEU A 20 9.27 -11.94 11.86
CA LEU A 20 9.13 -13.38 11.63
C LEU A 20 9.87 -14.21 12.69
N ASN A 21 11.12 -13.87 13.00
CA ASN A 21 11.89 -14.55 14.06
C ASN A 21 11.24 -14.43 15.45
N HIS A 22 10.51 -13.34 15.73
CA HIS A 22 9.74 -13.21 16.97
C HIS A 22 8.46 -14.06 16.98
N LEU A 23 7.81 -14.24 15.83
CA LEU A 23 6.61 -15.06 15.72
C LEU A 23 6.92 -16.55 15.77
N ASN A 24 8.08 -16.96 15.25
CA ASN A 24 8.58 -18.32 15.40
C ASN A 24 10.11 -18.31 15.51
N SER A 25 10.60 -18.57 16.73
CA SER A 25 12.03 -18.57 17.04
C SER A 25 12.81 -19.69 16.34
N SER A 26 12.13 -20.72 15.81
CA SER A 26 12.79 -21.80 15.07
C SER A 26 13.24 -21.40 13.67
N LEU A 27 12.75 -20.27 13.13
CA LEU A 27 13.01 -19.86 11.75
C LEU A 27 14.45 -19.42 11.51
N SER A 28 15.10 -18.87 12.53
CA SER A 28 16.51 -18.46 12.48
C SER A 28 16.87 -17.66 11.21
N ILE A 29 15.96 -16.82 10.72
CA ILE A 29 16.15 -16.04 9.50
C ILE A 29 17.32 -15.08 9.73
N GLU A 30 18.29 -15.05 8.81
CA GLU A 30 19.42 -14.13 8.89
C GLU A 30 18.95 -12.67 8.89
N THR A 31 19.05 -12.01 10.05
CA THR A 31 18.83 -10.57 10.18
C THR A 31 20.19 -9.86 10.19
N GLN A 32 20.58 -9.23 9.08
CA GLN A 32 21.75 -8.34 9.06
C GLN A 32 21.36 -6.92 9.52
N SER A 33 22.28 -6.22 10.18
CA SER A 33 22.12 -4.79 10.49
C SER A 33 22.05 -3.96 9.20
N ILE A 34 21.25 -2.90 9.23
CA ILE A 34 21.07 -1.99 8.08
C ILE A 34 22.45 -1.42 7.71
N SER A 35 22.87 -1.59 6.46
CA SER A 35 24.11 -1.01 5.94
C SER A 35 24.06 0.52 6.05
N GLN A 36 24.88 1.09 6.93
CA GLN A 36 25.00 2.55 7.11
C GLN A 36 25.56 3.26 5.87
N ALA A 37 26.20 2.54 4.94
CA ALA A 37 26.80 3.11 3.74
C ALA A 37 25.79 3.42 2.62
N LEU A 38 24.57 2.87 2.68
CA LEU A 38 23.63 2.89 1.55
C LEU A 38 22.24 3.44 1.89
N GLY A 39 21.92 3.65 3.17
CA GLY A 39 20.59 4.14 3.61
C GLY A 39 19.42 3.23 3.23
N ARG A 40 19.67 2.02 2.70
CA ARG A 40 18.68 1.05 2.26
C ARG A 40 19.05 -0.35 2.71
N GLY A 41 18.06 -1.12 3.16
CA GLY A 41 18.24 -2.52 3.58
C GLY A 41 18.74 -3.40 2.43
N LYS A 42 19.70 -4.28 2.72
CA LYS A 42 20.17 -5.32 1.80
C LYS A 42 19.11 -6.42 1.75
N HIS A 43 18.64 -6.80 0.55
CA HIS A 43 17.67 -7.87 0.38
C HIS A 43 18.32 -9.21 0.77
N THR A 44 17.94 -9.80 1.91
CA THR A 44 18.44 -11.12 2.33
C THR A 44 17.60 -12.26 1.73
N THR A 45 16.27 -12.13 1.74
CA THR A 45 15.37 -13.16 1.18
C THR A 45 15.20 -12.98 -0.34
N ARG A 46 15.63 -13.96 -1.14
CA ARG A 46 15.50 -13.97 -2.64
C ARG A 46 14.35 -14.82 -3.16
N HIS A 47 13.81 -15.72 -2.34
CA HIS A 47 12.72 -16.64 -2.70
C HIS A 47 11.58 -16.52 -1.70
N THR A 48 10.35 -16.68 -2.16
CA THR A 48 9.17 -16.68 -1.29
C THR A 48 8.94 -18.08 -0.75
N GLU A 49 8.93 -18.21 0.58
CA GLU A 49 8.70 -19.48 1.27
C GLU A 49 7.52 -19.36 2.22
N LEU A 50 6.69 -20.42 2.30
CA LEU A 50 5.59 -20.52 3.25
C LEU A 50 6.09 -21.15 4.54
N ILE A 51 6.09 -20.35 5.59
CA ILE A 51 6.54 -20.73 6.91
C ILE A 51 5.33 -21.14 7.75
N PRO A 52 5.27 -22.37 8.30
CA PRO A 52 4.23 -22.76 9.24
C PRO A 52 4.42 -22.04 10.59
N ILE A 53 3.32 -21.52 11.15
CA ILE A 53 3.35 -20.76 12.42
C ILE A 53 2.41 -21.36 13.48
N VAL A 54 1.23 -21.84 13.10
CA VAL A 54 0.20 -22.43 13.99
C VAL A 54 -0.79 -23.22 13.16
N GLU A 55 -1.44 -24.28 13.68
CA GLU A 55 -2.64 -24.96 13.13
C GLU A 55 -2.97 -24.68 11.64
N ASP A 56 -2.25 -25.32 10.71
CA ASP A 56 -2.37 -25.15 9.24
C ASP A 56 -2.34 -23.70 8.73
N GLY A 57 -1.69 -22.82 9.48
CA GLY A 57 -1.49 -21.40 9.22
C GLY A 57 -0.05 -21.13 8.79
N TYR A 58 0.08 -20.34 7.72
CA TYR A 58 1.35 -20.06 7.07
C TYR A 58 1.59 -18.55 6.95
N ILE A 59 2.85 -18.15 7.04
CA ILE A 59 3.30 -16.81 6.66
C ILE A 59 4.26 -16.92 5.48
N ALA A 60 4.02 -16.18 4.41
CA ALA A 60 4.97 -16.07 3.32
C ALA A 60 6.04 -15.01 3.65
N ASP A 61 7.31 -15.41 3.69
CA ASP A 61 8.42 -14.46 3.70
C ASP A 61 8.61 -13.91 2.29
N THR A 62 8.47 -12.59 2.11
CA THR A 62 8.57 -11.95 0.80
C THR A 62 9.67 -10.89 0.80
N PRO A 63 10.40 -10.72 -0.32
CA PRO A 63 11.32 -9.60 -0.46
C PRO A 63 10.61 -8.28 -0.20
N GLY A 64 11.26 -7.37 0.54
CA GLY A 64 10.76 -6.00 0.64
C GLY A 64 10.84 -5.27 -0.71
N PHE A 65 9.98 -4.28 -0.92
CA PHE A 65 10.07 -3.37 -2.05
C PHE A 65 11.01 -2.19 -1.75
N SER A 66 11.65 -1.64 -2.79
CA SER A 66 12.48 -0.41 -2.69
C SER A 66 11.67 0.86 -2.91
N ALA A 67 10.65 0.78 -3.77
CA ALA A 67 9.71 1.84 -4.07
C ALA A 67 8.30 1.25 -4.14
N LEU A 68 7.30 2.07 -3.83
CA LEU A 68 5.91 1.72 -4.08
C LEU A 68 5.58 2.12 -5.52
N GLU A 69 5.25 1.14 -6.36
CA GLU A 69 4.74 1.41 -7.69
C GLU A 69 3.22 1.24 -7.68
N ILE A 70 2.51 2.24 -8.20
CA ILE A 70 1.07 2.12 -8.40
C ILE A 70 0.84 1.06 -9.49
N PRO A 71 0.01 0.02 -9.23
CA PRO A 71 -0.28 -1.00 -10.23
C PRO A 71 -0.99 -0.41 -11.45
N GLU A 72 -1.11 -1.19 -12.51
CA GLU A 72 -1.86 -0.77 -13.68
C GLU A 72 -3.37 -0.69 -13.34
N ILE A 73 -3.81 0.53 -13.08
CA ILE A 73 -5.20 0.89 -12.78
C ILE A 73 -5.54 2.15 -13.57
N VAL A 74 -6.78 2.25 -14.05
CA VAL A 74 -7.26 3.48 -14.68
C VAL A 74 -7.42 4.54 -13.59
N SER A 75 -7.00 5.77 -13.86
CA SER A 75 -7.03 6.91 -12.93
C SER A 75 -8.39 7.08 -12.26
N VAL A 76 -9.48 6.89 -13.00
CA VAL A 76 -10.86 7.01 -12.49
C VAL A 76 -11.25 5.90 -11.51
N ASP A 77 -10.59 4.73 -11.54
CA ASP A 77 -10.86 3.63 -10.61
C ASP A 77 -10.07 3.75 -9.31
N LEU A 78 -9.11 4.69 -9.23
CA LEU A 78 -8.29 4.91 -8.04
C LEU A 78 -9.12 5.19 -6.78
N GLU A 79 -10.28 5.83 -6.92
CA GLU A 79 -11.17 6.11 -5.78
C GLU A 79 -11.59 4.82 -5.04
N ASN A 80 -11.65 3.67 -5.72
CA ASN A 80 -11.99 2.39 -5.11
C ASN A 80 -10.88 1.88 -4.16
N CYS A 81 -9.66 2.41 -4.27
CA CYS A 81 -8.54 2.11 -3.39
C CYS A 81 -8.50 3.01 -2.13
N PHE A 82 -9.47 3.92 -1.97
CA PHE A 82 -9.64 4.80 -0.82
C PHE A 82 -11.00 4.52 -0.17
N PRO A 83 -11.12 3.49 0.68
CA PRO A 83 -12.39 3.07 1.29
C PRO A 83 -13.15 4.19 1.99
N GLU A 84 -12.43 5.16 2.56
CA GLU A 84 -12.98 6.35 3.20
C GLU A 84 -13.84 7.22 2.27
N PHE A 85 -13.69 7.11 0.93
CA PHE A 85 -14.48 7.87 -0.04
C PHE A 85 -15.86 7.23 -0.31
N SER A 86 -16.01 5.92 -0.03
CA SER A 86 -17.19 5.15 -0.38
C SER A 86 -18.49 5.73 0.18
N ALA A 87 -18.45 6.30 1.39
CA ALA A 87 -19.60 6.91 2.05
C ALA A 87 -20.04 8.26 1.43
N TYR A 88 -19.17 8.91 0.65
CA TYR A 88 -19.39 10.28 0.17
C TYR A 88 -19.53 10.38 -1.35
N ARG A 89 -18.92 9.47 -2.11
CA ARG A 89 -18.81 9.59 -3.58
C ARG A 89 -20.17 9.66 -4.29
N ASP A 90 -21.18 8.93 -3.80
CA ASP A 90 -22.53 8.90 -4.39
C ASP A 90 -23.31 10.20 -4.14
N GLY A 91 -22.88 11.01 -3.17
CA GLY A 91 -23.46 12.32 -2.87
C GLY A 91 -22.87 13.47 -3.68
N CYS A 92 -21.83 13.22 -4.50
CA CYS A 92 -21.22 14.24 -5.34
C CYS A 92 -22.19 14.77 -6.40
N ARG A 93 -22.15 16.07 -6.67
CA ARG A 93 -23.02 16.72 -7.66
C ARG A 93 -22.84 16.16 -9.07
N PHE A 94 -21.61 15.80 -9.44
CA PHE A 94 -21.26 15.36 -10.78
C PHE A 94 -21.07 13.86 -10.83
N ARG A 95 -21.69 13.20 -11.82
CA ARG A 95 -21.36 11.82 -12.16
C ARG A 95 -19.93 11.75 -12.69
N GLY A 96 -19.13 10.81 -12.18
CA GLY A 96 -17.71 10.72 -12.53
C GLY A 96 -16.83 11.79 -11.89
N CYS A 97 -17.27 12.36 -10.75
CA CYS A 97 -16.45 13.25 -9.95
C CYS A 97 -15.12 12.59 -9.60
N THR A 98 -14.01 13.20 -10.00
CA THR A 98 -12.64 12.77 -9.66
C THR A 98 -12.21 13.23 -8.27
N HIS A 99 -13.06 14.03 -7.60
CA HIS A 99 -12.85 14.60 -6.28
C HIS A 99 -11.68 15.59 -6.20
N LEU A 100 -11.23 16.16 -7.32
CA LEU A 100 -10.09 17.08 -7.38
C LEU A 100 -10.55 18.51 -7.64
N ALA A 101 -10.93 18.82 -8.88
CA ALA A 101 -11.29 20.16 -9.32
C ALA A 101 -12.79 20.46 -9.19
N GLU A 102 -13.62 19.45 -9.01
CA GLU A 102 -15.07 19.56 -9.07
C GLU A 102 -15.62 20.42 -7.93
N PRO A 103 -16.50 21.40 -8.21
CA PRO A 103 -17.18 22.15 -7.16
C PRO A 103 -18.23 21.28 -6.44
N ASN A 104 -18.51 21.59 -5.18
CA ASN A 104 -19.51 20.87 -4.35
C ASN A 104 -19.27 19.35 -4.32
N CYS A 105 -18.00 18.97 -4.13
CA CYS A 105 -17.57 17.58 -3.99
C CYS A 105 -17.71 17.15 -2.53
N ARG A 106 -18.52 16.12 -2.27
CA ARG A 106 -18.75 15.60 -0.91
C ARG A 106 -17.50 15.05 -0.26
N VAL A 107 -16.61 14.45 -1.03
CA VAL A 107 -15.30 14.00 -0.51
C VAL A 107 -14.48 15.19 0.00
N LYS A 108 -14.43 16.31 -0.76
CA LYS A 108 -13.71 17.52 -0.32
C LYS A 108 -14.36 18.21 0.88
N GLU A 109 -15.69 18.17 0.96
CA GLU A 109 -16.45 18.65 2.12
C GLU A 109 -16.10 17.81 3.36
N ALA A 110 -16.13 16.48 3.25
CA ALA A 110 -15.77 15.55 4.33
C ALA A 110 -14.31 15.71 4.79
N VAL A 111 -13.37 15.96 3.87
CA VAL A 111 -11.98 16.32 4.21
C VAL A 111 -11.94 17.62 5.01
N SER A 112 -12.71 18.63 4.59
CA SER A 112 -12.75 19.94 5.26
C SER A 112 -13.42 19.87 6.64
N ALA A 113 -14.35 18.93 6.82
CA ALA A 113 -14.99 18.62 8.10
C ALA A 113 -14.13 17.72 9.02
N GLY A 114 -13.00 17.19 8.54
CA GLY A 114 -12.13 16.29 9.29
C GLY A 114 -12.63 14.83 9.36
N GLU A 115 -13.65 14.49 8.58
CA GLU A 115 -14.20 13.12 8.49
C GLU A 115 -13.33 12.22 7.61
N ILE A 116 -12.58 12.82 6.68
CA ILE A 116 -11.52 12.18 5.90
C ILE A 116 -10.18 12.82 6.27
N ASP A 117 -9.18 12.00 6.58
CA ASP A 117 -7.83 12.48 6.89
C ASP A 117 -7.21 13.24 5.71
N GLN A 118 -6.65 14.42 6.00
CA GLN A 118 -6.10 15.30 4.98
C GLN A 118 -4.90 14.69 4.24
N LYS A 119 -4.07 13.88 4.92
CA LYS A 119 -2.93 13.20 4.29
C LYS A 119 -3.40 12.11 3.35
N ARG A 120 -4.48 11.40 3.70
CA ARG A 120 -5.12 10.41 2.83
C ARG A 120 -5.62 11.05 1.54
N TYR A 121 -6.35 12.16 1.63
CA TYR A 121 -6.79 12.91 0.45
C TYR A 121 -5.62 13.48 -0.37
N ALA A 122 -4.55 13.94 0.28
CA ALA A 122 -3.34 14.39 -0.41
C ALA A 122 -2.66 13.25 -1.19
N HIS A 123 -2.56 12.04 -0.61
CA HIS A 123 -2.03 10.86 -1.31
C HIS A 123 -2.91 10.46 -2.49
N TYR A 124 -4.23 10.50 -2.35
CA TYR A 124 -5.16 10.27 -3.47
C TYR A 124 -4.87 11.23 -4.63
N SER A 125 -4.77 12.53 -4.33
CA SER A 125 -4.51 13.57 -5.33
C SER A 125 -3.17 13.35 -6.06
N LEU A 126 -2.12 13.00 -5.31
CA LEU A 126 -0.80 12.69 -5.86
C LEU A 126 -0.85 11.47 -6.80
N PHE A 127 -1.43 10.37 -6.34
CA PHE A 127 -1.51 9.13 -7.12
C PHE A 127 -2.39 9.29 -8.37
N PHE A 128 -3.48 10.05 -8.27
CA PHE A 128 -4.35 10.32 -9.42
C PHE A 128 -3.60 11.07 -10.52
N GLN A 129 -2.82 12.10 -10.15
CA GLN A 129 -2.00 12.87 -11.09
C GLN A 129 -0.92 11.99 -11.74
N GLU A 130 -0.27 11.12 -10.97
CA GLU A 130 0.72 10.18 -11.49
C GLU A 130 0.10 9.21 -12.50
N LEU A 131 -1.07 8.65 -12.21
CA LEU A 131 -1.80 7.79 -13.13
C LEU A 131 -2.23 8.52 -14.39
N LYS A 132 -2.74 9.76 -14.29
CA LYS A 132 -3.10 10.59 -15.45
C LYS A 132 -1.91 10.84 -16.36
N GLU A 133 -0.75 11.12 -15.78
CA GLU A 133 0.47 11.33 -16.56
C GLU A 133 0.92 10.05 -17.27
N ARG A 134 0.84 8.90 -16.58
CA ARG A 134 1.14 7.58 -17.17
C ARG A 134 0.18 7.25 -18.32
N GLU A 135 -1.11 7.47 -18.15
CA GLU A 135 -2.13 7.30 -19.20
C GLU A 135 -1.80 8.18 -20.42
N ARG A 136 -1.51 9.47 -20.21
CA ARG A 136 -1.17 10.39 -21.30
C ARG A 136 0.02 9.90 -22.13
N LYS A 137 1.07 9.41 -21.49
CA LYS A 137 2.27 8.88 -22.16
C LYS A 137 2.04 7.59 -22.93
N LYS A 138 1.05 6.78 -22.55
CA LYS A 138 0.73 5.52 -23.26
C LYS A 138 0.08 5.75 -24.64
N TYR A 139 -0.55 6.91 -24.86
CA TYR A 139 -1.25 7.25 -26.09
C TYR A 139 -0.50 8.28 -26.96
N GLN A 140 0.75 8.59 -26.62
CA GLN A 140 1.69 9.36 -27.45
C GLN A 140 2.61 8.41 -28.21
#